data_AF-A0A6J2SV08-F1
#
_entry.id   AF-A0A6J2SV08-F1
#
_cell.length_a   1.000
_cell.length_b   1.000
_cell.length_c   1.000
_cell.angle_alpha   90.00
_cell.angle_beta   90.00
_cell.angle_gamma   90.00
#
_symmetry.space_group_name_H-M   'P 1'
#
loop_
_entity.id
_entity.type
_entity.pdbx_description
1 polymer ?
#
loop_
_entity_poly.entity_id
_entity_poly.type
_entity_poly.pdbx_seq_one_letter_code
_entity_poly.pdbx_strand_id
1 'polypeptide(L)'
;MFTKCINCCASIIFCVIFACLLVENSVALKRTLRHYEVFHKDDIVHRIVKRGVKQSSNPYNTIKELEFKTLGKNFRVILHPHRDVLHSKFRAYAVDADGNETVVHLDHDNFYTGRVFGELESSVRAHIEDGTLTMSIELPQETYHIEPSWRHLPTAKKHTMVAYKSSDVKFNHAEPGDQVPKTCGYIKEGLELEAKDNELNAREKRQSDQYEYTPTKTRCPLLLVADYRFFQEMGGGNTKTTINYLISLIDRVHKIYNDTVWQDRSDQEGFKGMGFVIKKIVVHSEPTRLRGGEAHYNMIREKWDVRNLLENTSRMVIHSI
;
A
#
# COMPACT_ATOMS: atom_id res chain seq x y z
N MET A 1 10.45 39.21 -44.87
CA MET A 1 9.62 37.98 -45.03
C MET A 1 10.19 36.76 -44.28
N PHE A 2 11.52 36.66 -44.10
CA PHE A 2 12.17 35.53 -43.41
C PHE A 2 11.98 35.46 -41.88
N THR A 3 11.79 36.58 -41.19
CA THR A 3 11.61 36.62 -39.72
C THR A 3 10.26 36.07 -39.24
N LYS A 4 9.21 36.09 -40.08
CA LYS A 4 7.91 35.50 -39.74
C LYS A 4 7.91 33.96 -39.78
N CYS A 5 8.73 33.35 -40.64
CA CYS A 5 8.83 31.89 -40.73
C CYS A 5 9.55 31.28 -39.51
N ILE A 6 10.59 31.95 -38.99
CA ILE A 6 11.38 31.45 -37.84
C ILE A 6 10.53 31.41 -36.56
N ASN A 7 9.74 32.45 -36.29
CA ASN A 7 8.83 32.46 -35.13
C ASN A 7 7.70 31.42 -35.25
N CYS A 8 7.23 31.14 -36.47
CA CYS A 8 6.19 30.13 -36.68
C CYS A 8 6.75 28.72 -36.43
N CYS A 9 7.95 28.42 -36.91
CA CYS A 9 8.62 27.14 -36.68
C CYS A 9 8.95 26.93 -35.19
N ALA A 10 9.39 27.96 -34.47
CA ALA A 10 9.67 27.88 -33.03
C ALA A 10 8.40 27.58 -32.22
N SER A 11 7.27 28.23 -32.53
CA SER A 11 5.98 27.93 -31.88
C SER A 11 5.48 26.52 -32.19
N ILE A 12 5.64 26.02 -33.43
CA ILE A 12 5.24 24.65 -33.79
C ILE A 12 6.09 23.63 -33.04
N ILE A 13 7.41 23.83 -32.94
CA ILE A 13 8.31 22.95 -32.20
C ILE A 13 7.95 22.96 -30.71
N PHE A 14 7.66 24.13 -30.12
CA PHE A 14 7.24 24.23 -28.71
C PHE A 14 5.90 23.54 -28.47
N CYS A 15 4.93 23.67 -29.39
CA CYS A 15 3.65 22.96 -29.33
C CYS A 15 3.81 21.44 -29.49
N VAL A 16 4.70 20.97 -30.36
CA VAL A 16 4.98 19.54 -30.54
C VAL A 16 5.70 18.96 -29.32
N ILE A 17 6.68 19.66 -28.75
CA ILE A 17 7.36 19.23 -27.51
C ILE A 17 6.37 19.21 -26.34
N PHE A 18 5.52 20.23 -26.20
CA PHE A 18 4.50 20.28 -25.16
C PHE A 18 3.44 19.18 -25.35
N ALA A 19 3.02 18.90 -26.58
CA ALA A 19 2.14 17.79 -26.89
C ALA A 19 2.78 16.42 -26.62
N CYS A 20 4.07 16.23 -26.94
CA CYS A 20 4.82 15.01 -26.63
C CYS A 20 4.94 14.76 -25.12
N LEU A 21 5.23 15.81 -24.33
CA LEU A 21 5.28 15.73 -22.87
C LEU A 21 3.91 15.39 -22.24
N LEU A 22 2.81 15.82 -22.85
CA LEU A 22 1.46 15.45 -22.42
C LEU A 22 1.09 13.99 -22.77
N VAL A 23 1.60 13.47 -23.89
CA VAL A 23 1.35 12.08 -24.33
C VAL A 23 2.10 11.07 -23.47
N GLU A 24 3.35 11.33 -23.06
CA GLU A 24 4.15 10.39 -22.25
C GLU A 24 3.54 10.07 -20.88
N ASN A 25 2.82 11.02 -20.27
CA ASN A 25 2.32 10.89 -18.90
C ASN A 25 0.98 10.15 -18.81
N SER A 26 0.12 10.30 -19.81
CA SER A 26 -1.12 9.51 -19.96
C SER A 26 -0.83 8.03 -20.29
N VAL A 27 0.41 7.73 -20.69
CA VAL A 27 0.89 6.41 -21.09
C VAL A 27 1.34 5.58 -19.87
N ALA A 28 1.78 6.19 -18.77
CA ALA A 28 2.28 5.47 -17.59
C ALA A 28 1.20 4.56 -16.96
N LEU A 29 0.03 5.10 -16.62
CA LEU A 29 -1.05 4.30 -16.05
C LEU A 29 -1.63 3.29 -17.06
N LYS A 30 -1.68 3.66 -18.34
CA LYS A 30 -2.10 2.75 -19.43
C LYS A 30 -1.14 1.58 -19.66
N ARG A 31 0.14 1.71 -19.26
CA ARG A 31 1.11 0.59 -19.29
C ARG A 31 0.83 -0.42 -18.19
N THR A 32 0.29 0.01 -17.04
CA THR A 32 0.03 -0.85 -15.88
C THR A 32 -1.41 -1.35 -15.81
N LEU A 33 -2.38 -0.58 -16.30
CA LEU A 33 -3.80 -0.92 -16.23
C LEU A 33 -4.38 -1.12 -17.64
N ARG A 34 -5.28 -2.11 -17.77
CA ARG A 34 -6.10 -2.35 -18.97
C ARG A 34 -7.22 -1.32 -19.05
N HIS A 35 -7.87 -1.05 -17.92
CA HIS A 35 -8.95 -0.09 -17.82
C HIS A 35 -8.92 0.60 -16.44
N TYR A 36 -9.31 1.88 -16.43
CA TYR A 36 -9.53 2.67 -15.23
C TYR A 36 -10.51 3.79 -15.53
N GLU A 37 -11.19 4.28 -14.49
CA GLU A 37 -12.03 5.47 -14.54
C GLU A 37 -11.48 6.55 -13.60
N VAL A 38 -11.75 7.80 -13.92
CA VAL A 38 -11.40 8.95 -13.07
C VAL A 38 -12.66 9.68 -12.69
N PHE A 39 -12.84 9.95 -11.40
CA PHE A 39 -13.98 10.69 -10.88
C PHE A 39 -13.52 11.67 -9.80
N HIS A 40 -14.30 12.72 -9.57
CA HIS A 40 -14.04 13.75 -8.57
C HIS A 40 -14.80 13.43 -7.27
N LYS A 41 -14.36 14.01 -6.14
CA LYS A 41 -15.06 13.85 -4.86
C LYS A 41 -16.53 14.28 -4.90
N ASP A 42 -16.88 15.19 -5.81
CA ASP A 42 -18.24 15.73 -5.94
C ASP A 42 -19.17 14.75 -6.68
N ASP A 43 -18.63 13.72 -7.33
CA ASP A 43 -19.42 12.64 -7.96
C ASP A 43 -19.96 11.64 -6.91
N ILE A 44 -19.60 11.81 -5.63
CA ILE A 44 -20.12 11.03 -4.50
C ILE A 44 -21.47 11.61 -4.10
N VAL A 45 -22.55 10.90 -4.43
CA VAL A 45 -23.93 11.39 -4.37
C VAL A 45 -24.45 11.47 -2.94
N HIS A 46 -24.19 10.45 -2.12
CA HIS A 46 -24.65 10.41 -0.74
C HIS A 46 -23.48 10.26 0.22
N ARG A 47 -23.37 11.20 1.16
CA ARG A 47 -22.43 11.14 2.29
C ARG A 47 -23.21 11.33 3.59
N ILE A 48 -23.68 10.24 4.16
CA ILE A 48 -24.46 10.26 5.41
C ILE A 48 -23.54 9.87 6.56
N VAL A 49 -23.52 10.66 7.63
CA VAL A 49 -22.81 10.32 8.87
C VAL A 49 -23.84 10.17 9.98
N LYS A 50 -24.10 8.92 10.39
CA LYS A 50 -24.94 8.61 11.55
C LYS A 50 -24.06 8.56 12.79
N ARG A 51 -24.44 9.30 13.83
CA ARG A 51 -23.73 9.35 15.12
C ARG A 51 -24.69 8.93 16.23
N GLY A 52 -24.24 8.08 17.14
CA GLY A 52 -25.03 7.72 18.31
C GLY A 52 -25.30 8.93 19.20
N VAL A 53 -26.45 8.93 19.85
CA VAL A 53 -26.93 10.03 20.71
C VAL A 53 -26.01 10.23 21.92
N LYS A 54 -25.34 9.16 22.38
CA LYS A 54 -24.30 9.20 23.43
C LYS A 54 -22.95 8.88 22.82
N GLN A 55 -21.94 9.66 23.14
CA GLN A 55 -20.58 9.38 22.71
C GLN A 55 -20.08 8.09 23.39
N SER A 56 -19.72 7.10 22.58
CA SER A 56 -19.20 5.81 23.04
C SER A 56 -18.02 5.38 22.16
N SER A 57 -17.18 4.49 22.71
CA SER A 57 -16.06 3.87 22.00
C SER A 57 -16.48 2.71 21.09
N ASN A 58 -17.78 2.42 20.97
CA ASN A 58 -18.29 1.37 20.10
C ASN A 58 -18.00 1.74 18.63
N PRO A 59 -17.40 0.85 17.81
CA PRO A 59 -17.11 1.13 16.40
C PRO A 59 -18.35 1.52 15.59
N TYR A 60 -19.54 1.02 15.95
CA TYR A 60 -20.79 1.35 15.28
C TYR A 60 -21.46 2.63 15.80
N ASN A 61 -20.82 3.34 16.74
CA ASN A 61 -21.30 4.63 17.21
C ASN A 61 -21.22 5.70 16.12
N THR A 62 -20.31 5.55 15.16
CA THR A 62 -20.24 6.40 13.97
C THR A 62 -20.31 5.50 12.74
N ILE A 63 -21.34 5.69 11.91
CA ILE A 63 -21.50 4.98 10.64
C ILE A 63 -21.48 6.02 9.52
N LYS A 64 -20.62 5.80 8.53
CA LYS A 64 -20.58 6.59 7.30
C LYS A 64 -21.15 5.76 6.16
N GLU A 65 -22.13 6.30 5.43
CA GLU A 65 -22.63 5.72 4.19
C GLU A 65 -22.15 6.57 3.02
N LEU A 66 -21.52 5.93 2.03
CA LEU A 66 -21.13 6.57 0.78
C LEU A 66 -21.83 5.90 -0.39
N GLU A 67 -22.32 6.70 -1.34
CA GLU A 67 -22.84 6.21 -2.61
C GLU A 67 -22.15 6.89 -3.79
N PHE A 68 -21.61 6.09 -4.71
CA PHE A 68 -20.91 6.58 -5.90
C PHE A 68 -20.93 5.53 -7.01
N LYS A 69 -20.82 5.97 -8.26
CA LYS A 69 -20.82 5.10 -9.45
C LYS A 69 -19.46 5.11 -10.12
N THR A 70 -18.89 3.94 -10.37
CA THR A 70 -17.66 3.77 -11.15
C THR A 70 -17.54 2.34 -11.70
N LEU A 71 -16.78 2.17 -12.78
CA LEU A 71 -16.52 0.91 -13.48
C LEU A 71 -17.82 0.17 -13.84
N GLY A 72 -18.83 0.95 -14.24
CA GLY A 72 -20.17 0.45 -14.58
C GLY A 72 -21.02 -0.02 -13.40
N LYS A 73 -20.57 0.10 -12.14
CA LYS A 73 -21.30 -0.33 -10.94
C LYS A 73 -21.65 0.85 -10.04
N ASN A 74 -22.81 0.80 -9.39
CA ASN A 74 -23.16 1.72 -8.30
C ASN A 74 -22.77 1.07 -6.96
N PHE A 75 -21.91 1.72 -6.20
CA PHE A 75 -21.46 1.27 -4.90
C PHE A 75 -22.16 2.06 -3.81
N ARG A 76 -22.88 1.33 -2.95
CA ARG A 76 -23.35 1.86 -1.67
C ARG A 76 -22.59 1.17 -0.55
N VAL A 77 -21.63 1.87 0.04
CA VAL A 77 -20.74 1.33 1.09
C VAL A 77 -21.13 1.86 2.45
N ILE A 78 -21.13 0.96 3.44
CA ILE A 78 -21.40 1.25 4.85
C ILE A 78 -20.11 1.05 5.60
N LEU A 79 -19.60 2.13 6.18
CA LEU A 79 -18.29 2.24 6.79
C LEU A 79 -18.42 2.55 8.29
N HIS A 80 -17.53 1.99 9.08
CA HIS A 80 -17.35 2.33 10.49
C HIS A 80 -15.86 2.52 10.80
N PRO A 81 -15.50 3.42 11.73
CA PRO A 81 -14.10 3.65 12.10
C PRO A 81 -13.38 2.36 12.48
N HIS A 82 -12.10 2.26 12.12
CA HIS A 82 -11.26 1.10 12.36
C HIS A 82 -9.86 1.53 12.82
N ARG A 83 -9.37 0.92 13.90
CA ARG A 83 -8.06 1.26 14.50
C ARG A 83 -7.19 0.04 14.83
N ASP A 84 -7.60 -1.17 14.45
CA ASP A 84 -7.00 -2.41 14.99
C ASP A 84 -5.57 -2.67 14.50
N VAL A 85 -5.18 -2.03 13.39
CA VAL A 85 -3.81 -2.11 12.85
C VAL A 85 -2.79 -1.29 13.65
N LEU A 86 -3.22 -0.44 14.59
CA LEU A 86 -2.33 0.42 15.36
C LEU A 86 -2.06 -0.15 16.76
N HIS A 87 -0.79 -0.26 17.12
CA HIS A 87 -0.39 -0.66 18.46
C HIS A 87 -0.76 0.42 19.50
N SER A 88 -1.07 0.05 20.74
CA SER A 88 -1.45 0.99 21.82
C SER A 88 -0.39 2.04 22.14
N LYS A 89 0.88 1.75 21.82
CA LYS A 89 2.04 2.64 21.96
C LYS A 89 2.54 3.19 20.62
N PHE A 90 1.67 3.25 19.61
CA PHE A 90 2.01 3.74 18.29
C PHE A 90 2.62 5.15 18.34
N ARG A 91 3.71 5.36 17.59
CA ARG A 91 4.33 6.68 17.40
C ARG A 91 4.79 6.86 15.95
N ALA A 92 4.65 8.06 15.42
CA ALA A 92 5.13 8.42 14.10
C ALA A 92 6.09 9.60 14.17
N TYR A 93 7.13 9.55 13.34
CA TYR A 93 8.22 10.52 13.33
C TYR A 93 8.56 10.96 11.91
N ALA A 94 8.88 12.24 11.73
CA ALA A 94 9.58 12.75 10.56
C ALA A 94 11.06 12.93 10.90
N VAL A 95 11.95 12.56 9.99
CA VAL A 95 13.40 12.61 10.17
C VAL A 95 14.03 13.48 9.09
N ASP A 96 14.81 14.47 9.52
CA ASP A 96 15.53 15.38 8.63
C ASP A 96 16.88 14.81 8.13
N ALA A 97 17.60 15.57 7.33
CA ALA A 97 18.86 15.13 6.73
C ALA A 97 19.98 14.86 7.76
N ASP A 98 19.89 15.46 8.95
CA ASP A 98 20.86 15.31 10.04
C ASP A 98 20.47 14.20 11.03
N GLY A 99 19.28 13.59 10.86
CA GLY A 99 18.78 12.49 11.68
C GLY A 99 17.91 12.92 12.86
N ASN A 100 17.48 14.19 12.94
CA ASN A 100 16.65 14.66 14.04
C ASN A 100 15.20 14.16 13.86
N GLU A 101 14.65 13.53 14.89
CA GLU A 101 13.27 13.05 14.90
C GLU A 101 12.29 14.14 15.39
N THR A 102 11.23 14.40 14.64
CA THR A 102 10.10 15.23 15.05
C THR A 102 8.82 14.41 15.13
N VAL A 103 8.06 14.55 16.22
CA VAL A 103 6.84 13.76 16.43
C VAL A 103 5.72 14.26 15.52
N VAL A 104 5.07 13.33 14.82
CA VAL A 104 3.93 13.63 13.96
C VAL A 104 2.65 13.10 14.60
N HIS A 105 1.73 14.00 14.92
CA HIS A 105 0.40 13.65 15.41
C HIS A 105 -0.54 13.34 14.24
N LEU A 106 -1.25 12.23 14.35
CA LEU A 106 -2.19 11.74 13.34
C LEU A 106 -3.59 11.64 13.92
N ASP A 107 -4.57 11.92 13.07
CA ASP A 107 -5.96 11.61 13.37
C ASP A 107 -6.27 10.18 12.91
N HIS A 108 -6.46 9.29 13.88
CA HIS A 108 -6.72 7.88 13.62
C HIS A 108 -8.18 7.59 13.22
N ASP A 109 -9.07 8.59 13.24
CA ASP A 109 -10.50 8.43 12.92
C ASP A 109 -10.84 8.54 11.43
N ASN A 110 -9.82 8.61 10.58
CA ASN A 110 -9.98 8.68 9.12
C ASN A 110 -9.80 7.33 8.43
N PHE A 111 -9.58 6.26 9.18
CA PHE A 111 -9.56 4.88 8.69
C PHE A 111 -10.86 4.15 9.02
N TYR A 112 -11.36 3.40 8.04
CA TYR A 112 -12.66 2.75 8.08
C TYR A 112 -12.55 1.33 7.56
N THR A 113 -13.37 0.46 8.14
CA THR A 113 -13.74 -0.82 7.53
C THR A 113 -15.24 -0.90 7.36
N GLY A 114 -15.73 -1.81 6.53
CA GLY A 114 -17.13 -1.86 6.19
C GLY A 114 -17.46 -2.90 5.15
N ARG A 115 -18.63 -2.73 4.55
CA ARG A 115 -19.20 -3.65 3.54
C ARG A 115 -19.99 -2.90 2.49
N VAL A 116 -20.24 -3.56 1.37
CA VAL A 116 -21.15 -3.07 0.33
C VAL A 116 -22.58 -3.49 0.69
N PHE A 117 -23.53 -2.55 0.60
CA PHE A 117 -24.94 -2.81 0.84
C PHE A 117 -25.49 -3.80 -0.20
N GLY A 118 -26.16 -4.85 0.25
CA GLY A 118 -26.72 -5.91 -0.61
C GLY A 118 -25.74 -7.02 -0.98
N GLU A 119 -24.45 -6.90 -0.63
CA GLU A 119 -23.43 -7.93 -0.92
C GLU A 119 -23.04 -8.63 0.39
N LEU A 120 -23.46 -9.90 0.54
CA LEU A 120 -23.28 -10.67 1.78
C LEU A 120 -21.81 -10.90 2.12
N GLU A 121 -21.03 -11.25 1.11
CA GLU A 121 -19.60 -11.55 1.22
C GLU A 121 -18.79 -10.39 0.63
N SER A 122 -18.84 -9.24 1.30
CA SER A 122 -18.08 -8.07 0.91
C SER A 122 -17.28 -7.48 2.06
N SER A 123 -16.11 -6.97 1.73
CA SER A 123 -15.23 -6.29 2.69
C SER A 123 -14.71 -5.00 2.07
N VAL A 124 -14.78 -3.92 2.84
CA VAL A 124 -14.27 -2.60 2.43
C VAL A 124 -13.21 -2.17 3.43
N ARG A 125 -12.08 -1.72 2.91
CA ARG A 125 -11.06 -0.96 3.65
C ARG A 125 -10.98 0.43 3.04
N ALA A 126 -11.15 1.47 3.83
CA ALA A 126 -11.17 2.83 3.32
C ALA A 126 -10.42 3.80 4.22
N HIS A 127 -9.74 4.74 3.60
CA HIS A 127 -9.16 5.93 4.21
C HIS A 127 -9.77 7.15 3.51
N ILE A 128 -10.25 8.12 4.31
CA ILE A 128 -10.94 9.30 3.79
C ILE A 128 -10.26 10.54 4.35
N GLU A 129 -9.63 11.33 3.48
CA GLU A 129 -8.92 12.55 3.83
C GLU A 129 -9.37 13.68 2.89
N ASP A 130 -9.86 14.79 3.45
CA ASP A 130 -10.38 15.95 2.71
C ASP A 130 -11.44 15.63 1.63
N GLY A 131 -12.18 14.54 1.84
CA GLY A 131 -13.21 14.04 0.92
C GLY A 131 -12.66 13.22 -0.25
N THR A 132 -11.35 13.08 -0.37
CA THR A 132 -10.72 12.11 -1.28
C THR A 132 -10.69 10.74 -0.62
N LEU A 133 -11.05 9.71 -1.40
CA LEU A 133 -11.13 8.33 -0.96
C LEU A 133 -9.86 7.58 -1.37
N THR A 134 -9.36 6.75 -0.47
CA THR A 134 -8.45 5.63 -0.79
C THR A 134 -9.13 4.37 -0.29
N MET A 135 -9.50 3.46 -1.17
CA MET A 135 -10.41 2.36 -0.83
C MET A 135 -10.08 1.07 -1.58
N SER A 136 -10.22 -0.05 -0.90
CA SER A 136 -10.26 -1.40 -1.47
C SER A 136 -11.63 -2.01 -1.16
N ILE A 137 -12.35 -2.40 -2.20
CA ILE A 137 -13.65 -3.07 -2.13
C ILE A 137 -13.46 -4.49 -2.63
N GLU A 138 -13.51 -5.45 -1.73
CA GLU A 138 -13.45 -6.87 -2.04
C GLU A 138 -14.88 -7.41 -2.17
N LEU A 139 -15.20 -7.94 -3.34
CA LEU A 139 -16.40 -8.70 -3.64
C LEU A 139 -16.01 -10.15 -3.99
N PRO A 140 -16.95 -11.11 -4.01
CA PRO A 140 -16.61 -12.52 -4.22
C PRO A 140 -15.90 -12.82 -5.54
N GLN A 141 -16.16 -12.02 -6.58
CA GLN A 141 -15.63 -12.24 -7.94
C GLN A 141 -14.55 -11.23 -8.35
N GLU A 142 -14.43 -10.11 -7.65
CA GLU A 142 -13.59 -8.99 -8.11
C GLU A 142 -13.21 -8.07 -6.96
N THR A 143 -12.04 -7.44 -7.05
CA THR A 143 -11.63 -6.39 -6.12
C THR A 143 -11.46 -5.07 -6.85
N TYR A 144 -12.04 -4.01 -6.28
CA TYR A 144 -11.99 -2.65 -6.82
C TYR A 144 -11.09 -1.79 -5.94
N HIS A 145 -10.17 -1.07 -6.57
CA HIS A 145 -9.28 -0.12 -5.91
C HIS A 145 -9.64 1.29 -6.34
N ILE A 146 -9.65 2.19 -5.37
CA ILE A 146 -9.83 3.62 -5.56
C ILE A 146 -8.66 4.32 -4.89
N GLU A 147 -7.92 5.12 -5.63
CA GLU A 147 -6.75 5.84 -5.11
C GLU A 147 -6.73 7.28 -5.61
N PRO A 148 -6.13 8.23 -4.88
CA PRO A 148 -5.98 9.61 -5.35
C PRO A 148 -5.23 9.67 -6.68
N SER A 149 -5.77 10.41 -7.65
CA SER A 149 -5.23 10.41 -9.01
C SER A 149 -3.81 10.94 -9.11
N TRP A 150 -3.40 11.86 -8.22
CA TRP A 150 -2.10 12.53 -8.28
C TRP A 150 -0.91 11.56 -8.16
N ARG A 151 -1.11 10.36 -7.57
CA ARG A 151 -0.07 9.32 -7.50
C ARG A 151 0.20 8.65 -8.85
N HIS A 152 -0.77 8.71 -9.76
CA HIS A 152 -0.77 7.97 -11.01
C HIS A 152 -0.71 8.89 -12.23
N LEU A 153 -1.20 10.12 -12.08
CA LEU A 153 -1.41 11.09 -13.15
C LEU A 153 -0.75 12.43 -12.75
N PRO A 154 0.39 12.80 -13.37
CA PRO A 154 1.12 14.04 -13.04
C PRO A 154 0.29 15.32 -13.17
N THR A 155 -0.70 15.32 -14.07
CA THR A 155 -1.60 16.45 -14.32
C THR A 155 -2.98 16.26 -13.68
N ALA A 156 -3.09 15.42 -12.66
CA ALA A 156 -4.33 15.19 -11.93
C ALA A 156 -4.90 16.50 -11.37
N LYS A 157 -6.22 16.67 -11.52
CA LYS A 157 -6.93 17.75 -10.83
C LYS A 157 -6.99 17.42 -9.34
N LYS A 158 -7.06 18.46 -8.51
CA LYS A 158 -7.19 18.28 -7.05
C LYS A 158 -8.47 17.48 -6.73
N HIS A 159 -8.39 16.58 -5.76
CA HIS A 159 -9.49 15.70 -5.31
C HIS A 159 -10.09 14.75 -6.37
N THR A 160 -9.41 14.49 -7.48
CA THR A 160 -9.79 13.37 -8.34
C THR A 160 -9.21 12.06 -7.83
N MET A 161 -9.91 10.97 -8.11
CA MET A 161 -9.52 9.61 -7.78
C MET A 161 -9.53 8.75 -9.05
N VAL A 162 -8.66 7.74 -9.08
CA VAL A 162 -8.64 6.69 -10.10
C VAL A 162 -9.29 5.45 -9.50
N ALA A 163 -10.25 4.88 -10.22
CA ALA A 163 -10.86 3.58 -9.90
C ALA A 163 -10.39 2.52 -10.90
N TYR A 164 -10.02 1.33 -10.43
CA TYR A 164 -9.63 0.22 -11.29
C TYR A 164 -9.92 -1.13 -10.61
N LYS A 165 -10.00 -2.20 -11.42
CA LYS A 165 -10.16 -3.57 -10.91
C LYS A 165 -8.81 -4.25 -10.74
N SER A 166 -8.70 -5.18 -9.80
CA SER A 166 -7.53 -6.04 -9.68
C SER A 166 -7.26 -6.81 -10.97
N SER A 167 -8.31 -7.29 -11.66
CA SER A 167 -8.19 -8.00 -12.94
C SER A 167 -7.67 -7.14 -14.11
N ASP A 168 -7.77 -5.80 -13.99
CA ASP A 168 -7.26 -4.86 -15.00
C ASP A 168 -5.75 -4.58 -14.84
N VAL A 169 -5.11 -5.05 -13.77
CA VAL A 169 -3.68 -4.90 -13.56
C VAL A 169 -2.88 -5.80 -14.52
N LYS A 170 -1.99 -5.20 -15.30
CA LYS A 170 -1.08 -5.90 -16.22
C LYS A 170 0.14 -6.38 -15.46
N PHE A 171 0.22 -7.68 -15.22
CA PHE A 171 1.41 -8.32 -14.67
C PHE A 171 2.39 -8.63 -15.81
N ASN A 172 3.48 -7.86 -15.91
CA ASN A 172 4.50 -8.02 -16.94
C ASN A 172 5.48 -9.17 -16.62
N HIS A 173 5.00 -10.37 -16.25
CA HIS A 173 5.83 -11.57 -16.05
C HIS A 173 5.04 -12.84 -16.35
N ALA A 174 4.53 -12.97 -17.58
CA ALA A 174 4.17 -14.25 -18.15
C ALA A 174 5.08 -14.46 -19.36
N GLU A 175 6.12 -15.28 -19.21
CA GLU A 175 6.74 -15.90 -20.39
C GLU A 175 5.70 -16.81 -21.07
N PRO A 176 5.77 -17.01 -22.39
CA PRO A 176 4.83 -17.88 -23.09
C PRO A 176 5.02 -19.33 -22.60
N GLY A 177 4.16 -19.77 -21.67
CA GLY A 177 4.20 -21.12 -21.09
C GLY A 177 3.85 -21.18 -19.60
N ASP A 178 3.99 -20.08 -18.85
CA ASP A 178 3.64 -20.04 -17.42
C ASP A 178 2.16 -19.65 -17.24
N GLN A 179 1.36 -20.58 -16.69
CA GLN A 179 -0.07 -20.37 -16.44
C GLN A 179 -0.37 -19.45 -15.25
N VAL A 180 0.65 -19.00 -14.52
CA VAL A 180 0.48 -18.15 -13.32
C VAL A 180 1.45 -16.96 -13.40
N PRO A 181 0.97 -15.71 -13.39
CA PRO A 181 1.85 -14.55 -13.30
C PRO A 181 2.66 -14.62 -12.01
N LYS A 182 3.98 -14.77 -12.12
CA LYS A 182 4.91 -14.76 -10.98
C LYS A 182 4.96 -13.35 -10.40
N THR A 183 4.05 -13.05 -9.48
CA THR A 183 3.89 -11.72 -8.85
C THR A 183 4.81 -11.50 -7.65
N CYS A 184 5.55 -12.53 -7.21
CA CYS A 184 6.64 -12.42 -6.25
C CYS A 184 7.73 -13.40 -6.66
N GLY A 185 8.78 -12.91 -7.34
CA GLY A 185 10.01 -13.68 -7.49
C GLY A 185 10.76 -13.67 -6.16
N TYR A 186 10.77 -14.80 -5.44
CA TYR A 186 11.76 -14.99 -4.38
C TYR A 186 13.05 -15.49 -5.05
N ILE A 187 14.15 -14.77 -4.83
CA ILE A 187 15.49 -15.26 -5.18
C ILE A 187 15.81 -16.31 -4.11
N LYS A 188 15.76 -17.60 -4.47
CA LYS A 188 16.34 -18.65 -3.62
C LYS A 188 17.85 -18.41 -3.56
N GLU A 189 18.35 -17.83 -2.48
CA GLU A 189 19.78 -17.85 -2.19
C GLU A 189 20.17 -19.24 -1.67
N GLY A 190 21.06 -19.93 -2.38
CA GLY A 190 21.66 -21.20 -1.99
C GLY A 190 21.37 -22.36 -2.94
N LEU A 191 22.42 -23.07 -3.36
CA LEU A 191 22.35 -24.40 -3.99
C LEU A 191 21.91 -25.50 -3.00
N GLU A 192 21.71 -25.17 -1.72
CA GLU A 192 21.52 -26.13 -0.63
C GLU A 192 20.05 -26.49 -0.34
N LEU A 193 19.07 -25.93 -1.08
CA LEU A 193 17.66 -26.33 -0.96
C LEU A 193 17.19 -27.26 -2.08
N GLU A 194 18.09 -27.67 -2.97
CA GLU A 194 17.88 -28.74 -3.96
C GLU A 194 18.94 -29.83 -3.83
N ALA A 195 19.37 -30.13 -2.59
CA ALA A 195 19.78 -31.48 -2.31
C ALA A 195 18.55 -32.36 -2.54
N LYS A 196 18.51 -33.05 -3.69
CA LYS A 196 17.60 -34.16 -3.93
C LYS A 196 17.53 -34.97 -2.65
N ASP A 197 16.32 -35.12 -2.13
CA ASP A 197 15.95 -35.91 -0.95
C ASP A 197 16.14 -37.42 -1.22
N ASN A 198 17.27 -37.79 -1.82
CA ASN A 198 17.71 -39.16 -2.01
C ASN A 198 18.80 -39.43 -0.96
N GLU A 199 18.37 -40.12 0.09
CA GLU A 199 19.19 -40.90 1.01
C GLU A 199 20.22 -40.14 1.85
N LEU A 200 19.76 -39.37 2.84
CA LEU A 200 20.54 -39.17 4.06
C LEU A 200 19.64 -39.29 5.28
N ASN A 201 19.80 -40.40 6.01
CA ASN A 201 19.19 -40.73 7.29
C ASN A 201 18.66 -39.51 8.07
N ALA A 202 17.38 -39.21 7.87
CA ALA A 202 16.65 -38.30 8.73
C ALA A 202 16.63 -38.93 10.12
N ARG A 203 17.43 -38.38 11.04
CA ARG A 203 17.14 -38.55 12.46
C ARG A 203 15.77 -37.91 12.69
N GLU A 204 14.73 -38.73 12.68
CA GLU A 204 13.45 -38.35 13.23
C GLU A 204 13.69 -37.94 14.68
N LYS A 205 13.66 -36.63 14.91
CA LYS A 205 13.45 -36.11 16.26
C LYS A 205 12.12 -36.70 16.67
N ARG A 206 12.14 -37.63 17.65
CA ARG A 206 10.92 -38.08 18.33
C ARG A 206 10.25 -36.84 18.94
N GLN A 207 9.39 -36.18 18.19
CA GLN A 207 8.45 -35.22 18.74
C GLN A 207 7.42 -36.05 19.47
N SER A 208 7.52 -36.02 20.80
CA SER A 208 6.52 -36.54 21.72
C SER A 208 5.13 -35.97 21.37
N ASP A 209 4.13 -36.84 21.37
CA ASP A 209 2.69 -36.62 21.51
C ASP A 209 2.13 -35.25 21.12
N GLN A 210 1.33 -35.25 20.04
CA GLN A 210 0.24 -34.32 19.69
C GLN A 210 0.22 -33.00 20.49
N TYR A 211 1.17 -32.11 20.23
CA TYR A 211 1.16 -30.76 20.78
C TYR A 211 0.15 -29.93 20.00
N GLU A 212 -1.04 -29.76 20.56
CA GLU A 212 -2.07 -28.84 20.05
C GLU A 212 -1.55 -27.39 20.23
N TYR A 213 -0.76 -26.92 19.26
CA TYR A 213 -0.15 -25.59 19.28
C TYR A 213 -1.23 -24.53 19.04
N THR A 214 -1.80 -23.97 20.10
CA THR A 214 -2.61 -22.74 20.02
C THR A 214 -1.68 -21.52 20.11
N PRO A 215 -1.53 -20.71 19.04
CA PRO A 215 -0.64 -19.56 19.07
C PRO A 215 -1.14 -18.51 20.08
N THR A 216 -0.38 -18.27 21.14
CA THR A 216 -0.72 -17.23 22.15
C THR A 216 -0.32 -15.82 21.72
N LYS A 217 0.58 -15.71 20.73
CA LYS A 217 1.07 -14.45 20.17
C LYS A 217 0.80 -14.40 18.67
N THR A 218 -0.30 -13.79 18.30
CA THR A 218 -0.77 -13.73 16.91
C THR A 218 -0.50 -12.39 16.20
N ARG A 219 0.06 -11.40 16.92
CA ARG A 219 0.30 -10.05 16.40
C ARG A 219 1.79 -9.73 16.36
N CYS A 220 2.31 -9.46 15.17
CA CYS A 220 3.69 -9.02 14.94
C CYS A 220 3.75 -7.48 14.91
N PRO A 221 4.46 -6.84 15.87
CA PRO A 221 4.63 -5.39 15.86
C PRO A 221 5.68 -4.96 14.81
N LEU A 222 5.30 -4.05 13.93
CA LEU A 222 6.16 -3.54 12.86
C LEU A 222 6.72 -2.14 13.17
N LEU A 223 7.99 -1.95 12.78
CA LEU A 223 8.57 -0.64 12.49
C LEU A 223 8.52 -0.44 10.97
N LEU A 224 7.85 0.61 10.52
CA LEU A 224 7.83 0.99 9.11
C LEU A 224 8.75 2.18 8.90
N VAL A 225 9.58 2.12 7.85
CA VAL A 225 10.49 3.19 7.48
C VAL A 225 10.22 3.56 6.02
N ALA A 226 9.87 4.83 5.79
CA ALA A 226 9.81 5.41 4.46
C ALA A 226 11.08 6.24 4.24
N ASP A 227 11.84 5.90 3.21
CA ASP A 227 12.95 6.74 2.75
C ASP A 227 12.44 8.01 2.05
N TYR A 228 13.37 8.89 1.73
CA TYR A 228 13.11 10.18 1.08
C TYR A 228 12.45 9.98 -0.28
N ARG A 229 12.82 8.93 -1.03
CA ARG A 229 12.22 8.65 -2.34
C ARG A 229 10.75 8.27 -2.17
N PHE A 230 10.42 7.40 -1.22
CA PHE A 230 9.07 7.02 -0.91
C PHE A 230 8.25 8.23 -0.43
N PHE A 231 8.85 9.10 0.39
CA PHE A 231 8.23 10.36 0.81
C PHE A 231 7.87 11.27 -0.36
N GLN A 232 8.74 11.41 -1.37
CA GLN A 232 8.46 12.20 -2.57
C GLN A 232 7.41 11.53 -3.46
N GLU A 233 7.65 10.29 -3.87
CA GLU A 233 6.86 9.62 -4.92
C GLU A 233 5.50 9.14 -4.41
N MET A 234 5.44 8.54 -3.22
CA MET A 234 4.20 7.97 -2.67
C MET A 234 3.48 8.93 -1.73
N GLY A 235 4.25 9.79 -1.06
CA GLY A 235 3.78 10.79 -0.10
C GLY A 235 3.48 12.16 -0.70
N GLY A 236 3.94 12.44 -1.92
CA GLY A 236 3.80 13.77 -2.53
C GLY A 236 4.54 14.86 -1.74
N GLY A 237 5.61 14.50 -1.04
CA GLY A 237 6.34 15.41 -0.16
C GLY A 237 5.59 15.80 1.12
N ASN A 238 4.57 15.04 1.52
CA ASN A 238 3.81 15.29 2.75
C ASN A 238 3.89 14.12 3.74
N THR A 239 4.39 14.39 4.94
CA THR A 239 4.63 13.34 5.94
C THR A 239 3.35 12.64 6.38
N LYS A 240 2.25 13.38 6.59
CA LYS A 240 0.97 12.79 7.01
C LYS A 240 0.41 11.88 5.92
N THR A 241 0.45 12.35 4.67
CA THR A 241 0.03 11.55 3.51
C THR A 241 0.86 10.27 3.38
N THR A 242 2.19 10.34 3.56
CA THR A 242 3.07 9.16 3.58
C THR A 242 2.68 8.18 4.67
N ILE A 243 2.49 8.67 5.89
CA ILE A 243 2.13 7.81 7.02
C ILE A 243 0.76 7.17 6.80
N ASN A 244 -0.24 7.94 6.37
CA ASN A 244 -1.58 7.42 6.11
C ASN A 244 -1.55 6.34 5.03
N TYR A 245 -0.75 6.53 3.99
CA TYR A 245 -0.54 5.51 2.95
C TYR A 245 0.04 4.21 3.53
N LEU A 246 1.08 4.30 4.36
CA LEU A 246 1.69 3.14 5.02
C LEU A 246 0.69 2.40 5.92
N ILE A 247 -0.12 3.13 6.69
CA ILE A 247 -1.17 2.54 7.54
C ILE A 247 -2.18 1.80 6.67
N SER A 248 -2.70 2.42 5.61
CA SER A 248 -3.63 1.78 4.67
C SER A 248 -3.04 0.53 4.00
N LEU A 249 -1.74 0.55 3.68
CA LEU A 249 -1.05 -0.60 3.09
C LEU A 249 -1.01 -1.77 4.06
N ILE A 250 -0.55 -1.56 5.29
CA ILE A 250 -0.47 -2.62 6.29
C ILE A 250 -1.86 -3.10 6.71
N ASP A 251 -2.88 -2.24 6.73
CA ASP A 251 -4.26 -2.67 7.04
C ASP A 251 -4.78 -3.70 6.01
N ARG A 252 -4.51 -3.48 4.72
CA ARG A 252 -4.84 -4.45 3.65
C ARG A 252 -4.05 -5.75 3.80
N VAL A 253 -2.75 -5.66 4.09
CA VAL A 253 -1.90 -6.86 4.31
C VAL A 253 -2.34 -7.62 5.56
N HIS A 254 -2.65 -6.91 6.64
CA HIS A 254 -3.14 -7.50 7.89
C HIS A 254 -4.39 -8.35 7.64
N LYS A 255 -5.34 -7.86 6.84
CA LYS A 255 -6.55 -8.61 6.49
C LYS A 255 -6.21 -9.96 5.85
N ILE A 256 -5.30 -9.97 4.86
CA ILE A 256 -4.88 -11.20 4.17
C ILE A 256 -4.34 -12.21 5.18
N TYR A 257 -3.39 -11.81 6.03
CA TYR A 257 -2.77 -12.72 7.00
C TYR A 257 -3.75 -13.19 8.08
N ASN A 258 -4.66 -12.31 8.48
CA ASN A 258 -5.63 -12.59 9.53
C ASN A 258 -6.68 -13.61 9.08
N ASP A 259 -7.08 -13.52 7.81
CA ASP A 259 -8.10 -14.39 7.21
C ASP A 259 -7.50 -15.68 6.63
N THR A 260 -6.17 -15.74 6.47
CA THR A 260 -5.46 -16.95 6.03
C THR A 260 -5.51 -18.03 7.11
N VAL A 261 -5.87 -19.25 6.69
CA VAL A 261 -5.79 -20.46 7.51
C VAL A 261 -4.43 -21.12 7.28
N TRP A 262 -3.62 -21.21 8.32
CA TRP A 262 -2.28 -21.79 8.32
C TRP A 262 -2.38 -23.25 8.79
N GLN A 263 -1.99 -24.19 7.92
CA GLN A 263 -2.03 -25.62 8.21
C GLN A 263 -0.75 -26.29 7.68
N ASP A 264 -0.13 -27.13 8.52
CA ASP A 264 1.09 -27.86 8.14
C ASP A 264 0.74 -29.22 7.50
N ARG A 265 -0.37 -29.83 7.93
CA ARG A 265 -0.88 -31.10 7.39
C ARG A 265 -2.38 -31.00 7.14
N SER A 266 -2.87 -31.77 6.15
CA SER A 266 -4.28 -31.78 5.76
C SER A 266 -5.22 -32.43 6.79
N ASP A 267 -4.66 -33.17 7.75
CA ASP A 267 -5.38 -33.87 8.82
C ASP A 267 -5.46 -33.05 10.14
N GLN A 268 -4.86 -31.87 10.19
CA GLN A 268 -4.90 -30.98 11.36
C GLN A 268 -5.78 -29.76 11.11
N GLU A 269 -6.50 -29.34 12.14
CA GLU A 269 -7.26 -28.09 12.10
C GLU A 269 -6.27 -26.90 12.05
N GLY A 270 -6.30 -26.14 10.96
CA GLY A 270 -5.41 -25.00 10.77
C GLY A 270 -5.70 -23.86 11.74
N PHE A 271 -4.70 -23.03 12.03
CA PHE A 271 -4.87 -21.84 12.85
C PHE A 271 -5.04 -20.59 11.99
N LYS A 272 -5.78 -19.61 12.50
CA LYS A 272 -6.06 -18.33 11.83
C LYS A 272 -5.81 -17.16 12.77
N GLY A 273 -5.96 -15.94 12.25
CA GLY A 273 -5.87 -14.73 13.06
C GLY A 273 -4.45 -14.23 13.29
N MET A 274 -3.47 -14.71 12.51
CA MET A 274 -2.13 -14.11 12.47
C MET A 274 -2.20 -12.74 11.81
N GLY A 275 -1.43 -11.77 12.28
CA GLY A 275 -1.41 -10.47 11.61
C GLY A 275 -0.41 -9.50 12.20
N PHE A 276 -0.51 -8.27 11.73
CA PHE A 276 0.44 -7.21 12.06
C PHE A 276 -0.22 -6.10 12.87
N VAL A 277 0.59 -5.41 13.67
CA VAL A 277 0.24 -4.13 14.28
C VAL A 277 1.39 -3.16 14.08
N ILE A 278 1.11 -1.90 13.79
CA ILE A 278 2.14 -0.89 13.58
C ILE A 278 2.51 -0.29 14.92
N LYS A 279 3.79 -0.37 15.28
CA LYS A 279 4.32 0.16 16.54
C LYS A 279 5.03 1.50 16.35
N LYS A 280 5.81 1.65 15.29
CA LYS A 280 6.53 2.90 14.98
C LYS A 280 6.53 3.13 13.47
N ILE A 281 6.35 4.37 13.04
CA ILE A 281 6.58 4.80 11.65
C ILE A 281 7.64 5.89 11.66
N VAL A 282 8.61 5.77 10.78
CA VAL A 282 9.66 6.77 10.53
C VAL A 282 9.57 7.17 9.07
N VAL A 283 9.47 8.48 8.81
CA VAL A 283 9.48 9.03 7.46
C VAL A 283 10.66 9.99 7.33
N HIS A 284 11.59 9.68 6.43
CA HIS A 284 12.66 10.60 6.09
C HIS A 284 12.12 11.68 5.15
N SER A 285 12.03 12.92 5.64
CA SER A 285 11.60 14.07 4.84
C SER A 285 12.71 14.62 3.95
N GLU A 286 13.96 14.26 4.23
CA GLU A 286 15.14 14.66 3.48
C GLU A 286 16.10 13.48 3.31
N PRO A 287 16.97 13.50 2.28
CA PRO A 287 18.01 12.49 2.14
C PRO A 287 19.08 12.68 3.21
N THR A 288 19.56 11.57 3.77
CA THR A 288 20.56 11.60 4.84
C THR A 288 21.90 12.14 4.34
N ARG A 289 22.47 13.11 5.07
CA ARG A 289 23.80 13.65 4.79
C ARG A 289 24.88 12.65 5.18
N LEU A 290 25.73 12.29 4.22
CA LEU A 290 26.84 11.38 4.45
C LEU A 290 28.00 12.11 5.13
N ARG A 291 28.54 11.54 6.20
CA ARG A 291 29.80 11.96 6.82
C ARG A 291 30.80 10.82 6.65
N GLY A 292 31.93 11.05 5.97
CA GLY A 292 33.04 10.09 5.94
C GLY A 292 32.94 8.92 4.94
N GLY A 293 32.31 9.09 3.77
CA GLY A 293 32.34 8.07 2.69
C GLY A 293 31.50 6.81 2.95
N GLU A 294 30.81 6.73 4.09
CA GLU A 294 29.87 5.66 4.40
C GLU A 294 28.57 5.81 3.58
N ALA A 295 28.02 4.68 3.12
CA ALA A 295 26.76 4.66 2.40
C ALA A 295 25.58 4.52 3.37
N HIS A 296 24.49 5.25 3.13
CA HIS A 296 23.27 5.23 3.94
C HIS A 296 22.06 4.88 3.07
N TYR A 297 21.14 4.03 3.53
CA TYR A 297 19.99 3.56 2.73
C TYR A 297 19.14 4.71 2.20
N ASN A 298 19.00 5.77 3.00
CA ASN A 298 18.28 7.01 2.67
C ASN A 298 19.14 8.09 1.94
N MET A 299 20.28 7.72 1.33
CA MET A 299 21.08 8.68 0.55
C MET A 299 20.51 8.88 -0.86
N ILE A 300 20.81 10.03 -1.49
CA ILE A 300 20.44 10.28 -2.88
C ILE A 300 21.13 9.26 -3.79
N ARG A 301 20.33 8.42 -4.44
CA ARG A 301 20.79 7.42 -5.39
C ARG A 301 19.66 7.03 -6.35
N GLU A 302 19.96 6.86 -7.62
CA GLU A 302 18.95 6.46 -8.62
C GLU A 302 18.47 5.01 -8.42
N LYS A 303 19.41 4.09 -8.15
CA LYS A 303 19.12 2.67 -7.98
C LYS A 303 20.07 2.01 -6.99
N TRP A 304 19.47 1.24 -6.09
CA TRP A 304 20.18 0.30 -5.23
C TRP A 304 20.11 -1.11 -5.82
N ASP A 305 21.16 -1.88 -5.57
CA ASP A 305 21.01 -3.33 -5.58
C ASP A 305 20.19 -3.75 -4.34
N VAL A 306 19.22 -4.65 -4.54
CA VAL A 306 18.20 -4.97 -3.52
C VAL A 306 18.85 -5.57 -2.28
N ARG A 307 19.84 -6.46 -2.46
CA ARG A 307 20.54 -7.10 -1.35
C ARG A 307 21.35 -6.09 -0.55
N ASN A 308 22.13 -5.25 -1.23
CA ASN A 308 22.92 -4.21 -0.57
C ASN A 308 22.04 -3.20 0.19
N LEU A 309 20.86 -2.87 -0.34
CA LEU A 309 19.89 -2.01 0.36
C LEU A 309 19.38 -2.67 1.64
N LEU A 310 19.03 -3.95 1.58
CA LEU A 310 18.55 -4.70 2.75
C LEU A 310 19.63 -4.82 3.82
N GLU A 311 20.87 -5.11 3.44
CA GLU A 311 22.00 -5.17 4.37
C GLU A 311 22.27 -3.80 5.01
N ASN A 312 22.29 -2.73 4.22
CA ASN A 312 22.50 -1.37 4.73
C ASN A 312 21.38 -0.91 5.67
N THR A 313 20.12 -1.16 5.28
CA THR A 313 18.93 -0.85 6.09
C THR A 313 18.97 -1.62 7.40
N SER A 314 19.28 -2.93 7.36
CA SER A 314 19.34 -3.76 8.56
C SER A 314 20.41 -3.28 9.52
N ARG A 315 21.60 -2.93 9.03
CA ARG A 315 22.68 -2.37 9.87
C ARG A 315 22.23 -1.09 10.57
N MET A 316 21.54 -0.19 9.89
CA MET A 316 21.24 1.14 10.43
C MET A 316 19.96 1.19 11.26
N VAL A 317 18.93 0.44 10.87
CA VAL A 317 17.63 0.41 11.56
C VAL A 317 17.71 -0.39 12.85
N ILE A 318 18.48 -1.48 12.91
CA ILE A 318 18.63 -2.30 14.13
C ILE A 318 19.32 -1.51 15.26
N HIS A 319 20.21 -0.57 14.96
CA HIS A 319 20.84 0.29 15.96
C HIS A 319 19.90 1.38 16.51
N SER A 320 18.70 1.53 15.94
CA SER A 320 17.71 2.57 16.28
C SER A 320 16.43 2.02 16.94
N ILE A 321 16.34 0.69 17.19
CA ILE A 321 15.24 -0.03 17.85
C ILE A 321 15.59 -0.27 19.32
#